data_AF-A0A351SSK9-F1
#
_entry.id   AF-A0A351SSK9-F1
#
_cell.length_a   1.000
_cell.length_b   1.000
_cell.length_c   1.000
_cell.angle_alpha   90.00
_cell.angle_beta   90.00
_cell.angle_gamma   90.00
#
_symmetry.space_group_name_H-M   'P 1'
#
loop_
_entity.id
_entity.type
_entity.pdbx_description
1 polymer ?
#
loop_
_entity_poly.entity_id
_entity_poly.type
_entity_poly.pdbx_seq_one_letter_code
_entity_poly.pdbx_strand_id
1 'polypeptide(L)'
;MKILVIGSGGREHSLVWKISQSPRVKKIYCAPGNGGIGEMAELVPIGPEEIEKLADFATKEKIDLTVVGPELPLTLGIADLFSKRGLRIFGPNREAARLEGSKAFAKEILKENRIPTASFATFSEASSAKRYLGEQKPPYVVKADGLAAGKGVIICADRKEAEAAIEDILVRKLFGQAGE
;
A
#
# COMPACT_ATOMS: atom_id res chain seq x y z
N MET A 1 7.50 -19.32 -18.52
CA MET A 1 6.89 -18.01 -18.26
C MET A 1 7.98 -17.05 -17.84
N LYS A 2 7.98 -15.83 -18.39
CA LYS A 2 8.75 -14.69 -17.90
C LYS A 2 7.92 -13.97 -16.85
N ILE A 3 8.44 -13.85 -15.64
CA ILE A 3 7.74 -13.23 -14.51
C ILE A 3 8.43 -11.91 -14.16
N LEU A 4 7.66 -10.88 -13.87
CA LEU A 4 8.15 -9.64 -13.27
C LEU A 4 7.62 -9.52 -11.85
N VAL A 5 8.49 -9.37 -10.86
CA VAL A 5 8.13 -9.07 -9.47
C VAL A 5 8.48 -7.62 -9.18
N ILE A 6 7.53 -6.83 -8.67
CA ILE A 6 7.74 -5.40 -8.36
C ILE A 6 7.97 -5.23 -6.87
N GLY A 7 9.02 -4.49 -6.51
CA GLY A 7 9.47 -4.18 -5.15
C GLY A 7 10.91 -4.63 -4.88
N SER A 8 11.36 -4.46 -3.64
CA SER A 8 12.76 -4.63 -3.24
C SER A 8 12.97 -5.15 -1.82
N GLY A 9 11.89 -5.50 -1.11
CA GLY A 9 11.94 -5.95 0.28
C GLY A 9 12.06 -7.47 0.44
N GLY A 10 12.00 -7.92 1.69
CA GLY A 10 11.99 -9.36 2.01
C GLY A 10 10.75 -10.10 1.50
N ARG A 11 9.62 -9.38 1.36
CA ARG A 11 8.40 -9.90 0.74
C ARG A 11 8.65 -10.29 -0.72
N GLU A 12 9.24 -9.38 -1.51
CA GLU A 12 9.55 -9.66 -2.91
C GLU A 12 10.64 -10.72 -3.06
N HIS A 13 11.61 -10.76 -2.14
CA HIS A 13 12.58 -11.85 -2.09
C HIS A 13 11.88 -13.21 -1.88
N SER A 14 10.95 -13.30 -0.93
CA SER A 14 10.18 -14.52 -0.68
C SER A 14 9.32 -14.91 -1.89
N LEU A 15 8.71 -13.92 -2.57
CA LEU A 15 7.94 -14.14 -3.80
C LEU A 15 8.83 -14.70 -4.92
N VAL A 16 9.99 -14.07 -5.19
CA VAL A 16 10.96 -14.55 -6.19
C VAL A 16 11.44 -15.96 -5.85
N TRP A 17 11.82 -16.20 -4.59
CA TRP A 17 12.24 -17.52 -4.10
C TRP A 17 11.18 -18.59 -4.31
N LYS A 18 9.90 -18.27 -4.10
CA LYS A 18 8.83 -19.26 -4.29
C LYS A 18 8.47 -19.46 -5.76
N ILE A 19 8.46 -18.39 -6.55
CA ILE A 19 8.16 -18.42 -7.98
C ILE A 19 9.23 -19.20 -8.74
N SER A 20 10.51 -19.09 -8.36
CA SER A 20 11.62 -19.80 -9.01
C SER A 20 11.52 -21.32 -8.92
N GLN A 21 10.81 -21.86 -7.92
CA GLN A 21 10.57 -23.29 -7.76
C GLN A 21 9.52 -23.85 -8.73
N SER A 22 8.77 -22.98 -9.43
CA SER A 22 7.74 -23.43 -10.36
C SER A 22 8.37 -23.93 -11.66
N PRO A 23 8.07 -25.17 -12.12
CA PRO A 23 8.60 -25.69 -13.38
C PRO A 23 8.09 -24.93 -14.61
N ARG A 24 7.09 -24.06 -14.45
CA ARG A 24 6.55 -23.22 -15.53
C ARG A 24 7.38 -21.95 -15.77
N VAL A 25 8.24 -21.56 -14.83
CA VAL A 25 9.01 -20.32 -14.89
C VAL A 25 10.29 -20.56 -15.69
N LYS A 26 10.59 -19.62 -16.60
CA LYS A 26 11.80 -19.65 -17.44
C LYS A 26 12.77 -18.53 -17.11
N LYS A 27 12.24 -17.39 -16.66
CA LYS A 27 13.01 -16.21 -16.28
C LYS A 27 12.22 -15.37 -15.30
N ILE A 28 12.90 -14.81 -14.31
CA ILE A 28 12.32 -13.86 -13.35
C ILE A 28 13.10 -12.55 -13.47
N TYR A 29 12.36 -11.46 -13.52
CA TYR A 29 12.86 -10.10 -13.36
C TYR A 29 12.33 -9.55 -12.04
N CYS A 30 13.11 -8.71 -11.37
CA CYS A 30 12.65 -7.96 -10.22
C CYS A 30 12.99 -6.47 -10.35
N ALA A 31 12.01 -5.61 -10.09
CA ALA A 31 12.14 -4.17 -10.26
C ALA A 31 11.84 -3.41 -8.95
N PRO A 32 12.83 -2.76 -8.30
CA PRO A 32 14.26 -2.85 -8.58
C PRO A 32 14.95 -4.08 -7.97
N GLY A 33 14.28 -4.79 -7.07
CA GLY A 33 14.86 -5.87 -6.28
C GLY A 33 15.95 -5.40 -5.33
N ASN A 34 16.76 -6.34 -4.83
CA ASN A 34 17.89 -6.11 -3.94
C ASN A 34 19.00 -7.15 -4.21
N GLY A 35 20.15 -7.03 -3.53
CA GLY A 35 21.30 -7.92 -3.75
C GLY A 35 20.98 -9.41 -3.63
N GLY A 36 20.19 -9.82 -2.63
CA GLY A 36 19.80 -11.22 -2.45
C GLY A 36 18.82 -11.71 -3.53
N ILE A 37 17.91 -10.84 -3.99
CA ILE A 37 17.04 -11.16 -5.12
C ILE A 37 17.85 -11.38 -6.41
N GLY A 38 18.95 -10.63 -6.58
CA GLY A 38 19.84 -10.73 -7.74
C GLY A 38 20.47 -12.10 -7.93
N GLU A 39 20.50 -12.96 -6.91
CA GLU A 39 20.96 -14.35 -7.01
C GLU A 39 19.96 -15.26 -7.74
N MET A 40 18.69 -14.86 -7.83
CA MET A 40 17.60 -15.68 -8.38
C MET A 40 16.80 -14.99 -9.51
N ALA A 41 16.93 -13.69 -9.67
CA ALA A 41 16.22 -12.89 -10.66
C ALA A 41 17.10 -11.79 -11.26
N GLU A 42 16.80 -11.40 -12.50
CA GLU A 42 17.46 -10.27 -13.15
C GLU A 42 16.89 -8.95 -12.58
N LEU A 43 17.77 -8.13 -12.02
CA LEU A 43 17.37 -6.84 -11.44
C LEU A 43 17.19 -5.79 -12.54
N VAL A 44 16.11 -5.03 -12.43
CA VAL A 44 15.72 -4.00 -13.40
C VAL A 44 15.66 -2.67 -12.66
N PRO A 45 16.50 -1.66 -12.98
CA PRO A 45 16.60 -0.43 -12.20
C PRO A 45 15.43 0.54 -12.47
N ILE A 46 14.22 0.13 -12.13
CA ILE A 46 12.97 0.89 -12.22
C ILE A 46 12.29 0.84 -10.85
N GLY A 47 11.95 2.01 -10.32
CA GLY A 47 11.25 2.15 -9.04
C GLY A 47 9.79 1.67 -9.11
N PRO A 48 9.21 1.20 -7.98
CA PRO A 48 7.84 0.71 -7.94
C PRO A 48 6.80 1.79 -8.33
N GLU A 49 7.06 3.06 -8.03
CA GLU A 49 6.22 4.21 -8.37
C GLU A 49 6.22 4.56 -9.87
N GLU A 50 7.20 4.07 -10.63
CA GLU A 50 7.38 4.38 -12.06
C GLU A 50 6.52 3.47 -12.95
N ILE A 51 5.21 3.42 -12.68
CA ILE A 51 4.28 2.42 -13.23
C ILE A 51 4.24 2.38 -14.77
N GLU A 52 4.45 3.51 -15.44
CA GLU A 52 4.55 3.59 -16.91
C GLU A 52 5.81 2.91 -17.43
N LYS A 53 6.97 3.14 -16.79
CA LYS A 53 8.22 2.48 -17.18
C LYS A 53 8.16 0.97 -16.93
N LEU A 54 7.49 0.54 -15.85
CA LEU A 54 7.24 -0.88 -15.58
C LEU A 54 6.36 -1.52 -16.66
N ALA A 55 5.33 -0.81 -17.12
CA ALA A 55 4.47 -1.29 -18.19
C ALA A 55 5.19 -1.35 -19.55
N ASP A 56 6.03 -0.35 -19.85
CA ASP A 56 6.89 -0.33 -21.05
C ASP A 56 7.88 -1.50 -21.03
N PHE A 57 8.54 -1.71 -19.89
CA PHE A 57 9.45 -2.84 -19.69
C PHE A 57 8.73 -4.18 -19.87
N ALA A 58 7.57 -4.35 -19.24
CA ALA A 58 6.79 -5.58 -19.33
C ALA A 58 6.36 -5.90 -20.76
N THR A 59 6.00 -4.87 -21.53
CA THR A 59 5.66 -4.97 -22.95
C THR A 59 6.89 -5.41 -23.76
N LYS A 60 8.01 -4.69 -23.61
CA LYS A 60 9.26 -4.94 -24.35
C LYS A 60 9.80 -6.34 -24.09
N GLU A 61 9.86 -6.76 -22.83
CA GLU A 61 10.40 -8.05 -22.43
C GLU A 61 9.42 -9.21 -22.64
N LYS A 62 8.18 -8.92 -23.05
CA LYS A 62 7.09 -9.90 -23.22
C LYS A 62 6.85 -10.69 -21.94
N ILE A 63 6.63 -9.96 -20.84
CA ILE A 63 6.35 -10.55 -19.53
C ILE A 63 5.01 -11.29 -19.57
N ASP A 64 5.02 -12.54 -19.11
CA ASP A 64 3.83 -13.40 -19.11
C ASP A 64 2.91 -13.09 -17.93
N LEU A 65 3.47 -12.72 -16.78
CA LEU A 65 2.75 -12.35 -15.56
C LEU A 65 3.60 -11.41 -14.71
N THR A 66 2.99 -10.32 -14.26
CA THR A 66 3.56 -9.40 -13.26
C THR A 66 2.94 -9.64 -11.90
N VAL A 67 3.73 -9.65 -10.83
CA VAL A 67 3.29 -9.76 -9.43
C VAL A 67 3.72 -8.49 -8.69
N VAL A 68 2.76 -7.76 -8.14
CA VAL A 68 3.03 -6.52 -7.40
C VAL A 68 3.22 -6.85 -5.92
N GLY A 69 4.40 -6.51 -5.38
CA GLY A 69 4.71 -6.69 -3.97
C GLY A 69 4.22 -5.53 -3.09
N PRO A 70 4.69 -4.29 -3.30
CA PRO A 70 4.31 -3.14 -2.48
C PRO A 70 2.93 -2.59 -2.81
N GLU A 71 2.36 -1.90 -1.83
CA GLU A 71 1.04 -1.29 -1.84
C GLU A 71 0.97 -0.02 -2.71
N LEU A 72 2.04 0.80 -2.74
CA LEU A 72 2.05 2.09 -3.43
C LEU A 72 1.72 1.99 -4.93
N PRO A 73 2.31 1.08 -5.73
CA PRO A 73 1.98 0.97 -7.15
C PRO A 73 0.52 0.59 -7.40
N LEU A 74 -0.09 -0.17 -6.48
CA LEU A 74 -1.50 -0.55 -6.55
C LEU A 74 -2.38 0.69 -6.36
N THR A 75 -2.07 1.54 -5.38
CA THR A 75 -2.81 2.81 -5.18
C THR A 75 -2.57 3.82 -6.30
N LEU A 76 -1.44 3.72 -7.02
CA LEU A 76 -1.17 4.51 -8.23
C LEU A 76 -1.90 3.97 -9.48
N GLY A 77 -2.51 2.79 -9.41
CA GLY A 77 -3.27 2.20 -10.51
C GLY A 77 -2.43 1.42 -11.52
N ILE A 78 -1.33 0.80 -11.07
CA ILE A 78 -0.51 -0.07 -11.93
C ILE A 78 -1.34 -1.19 -12.58
N ALA A 79 -2.29 -1.78 -11.85
CA ALA A 79 -3.08 -2.89 -12.37
C ALA A 79 -4.07 -2.43 -13.45
N ASP A 80 -4.65 -1.23 -13.32
CA ASP A 80 -5.47 -0.62 -14.38
C ASP A 80 -4.64 -0.35 -15.63
N LEU A 81 -3.44 0.22 -15.47
CA LEU A 81 -2.53 0.52 -16.57
C LEU A 81 -2.10 -0.76 -17.31
N PHE A 82 -1.69 -1.79 -16.58
CA PHE A 82 -1.30 -3.07 -17.17
C PHE A 82 -2.47 -3.74 -17.89
N SER A 83 -3.66 -3.74 -17.29
CA SER A 83 -4.87 -4.30 -17.91
C SER A 83 -5.24 -3.57 -19.20
N LYS A 84 -5.18 -2.22 -19.21
CA LYS A 84 -5.42 -1.38 -20.40
C LYS A 84 -4.46 -1.72 -21.54
N ARG A 85 -3.24 -2.16 -21.23
CA ARG A 85 -2.22 -2.58 -22.21
C ARG A 85 -2.24 -4.08 -22.53
N GLY A 86 -3.22 -4.84 -22.02
CA GLY A 86 -3.32 -6.28 -22.22
C GLY A 86 -2.24 -7.11 -21.52
N LEU A 87 -1.57 -6.53 -20.50
CA LEU A 87 -0.54 -7.19 -19.71
C LEU A 87 -1.18 -7.89 -18.50
N ARG A 88 -0.82 -9.16 -18.28
CA ARG A 88 -1.31 -9.89 -17.11
C ARG A 88 -0.59 -9.45 -15.86
N ILE A 89 -1.36 -9.08 -14.84
CA ILE A 89 -0.86 -8.58 -13.56
C ILE A 89 -1.67 -9.19 -12.41
N PHE A 90 -0.99 -9.52 -11.32
CA PHE A 90 -1.59 -9.95 -10.06
C PHE A 90 -1.49 -8.81 -9.05
N GLY A 91 -2.65 -8.22 -8.73
CA GLY A 91 -2.84 -7.12 -7.80
C GLY A 91 -4.22 -6.48 -8.01
N PRO A 92 -4.79 -5.83 -6.98
CA PRO A 92 -6.04 -5.09 -7.13
C PRO A 92 -5.88 -3.91 -8.09
N ASN A 93 -6.98 -3.53 -8.74
CA ASN A 93 -7.08 -2.24 -9.43
C ASN A 93 -7.09 -1.08 -8.42
N ARG A 94 -6.95 0.15 -8.90
CA ARG A 94 -6.86 1.35 -8.06
C ARG A 94 -8.07 1.50 -7.15
N GLU A 95 -9.26 1.21 -7.66
CA GLU A 95 -10.50 1.34 -6.88
C GLU A 95 -10.53 0.33 -5.72
N ALA A 96 -10.20 -0.93 -5.98
CA ALA A 96 -10.10 -1.95 -4.94
C ALA A 96 -8.93 -1.68 -3.97
N ALA A 97 -7.83 -1.12 -4.46
CA ALA A 97 -6.67 -0.75 -3.63
C ALA A 97 -7.01 0.34 -2.59
N ARG A 98 -8.11 1.08 -2.74
CA ARG A 98 -8.60 2.04 -1.74
C ARG A 98 -8.90 1.40 -0.38
N LEU A 99 -9.21 0.09 -0.35
CA LEU A 99 -9.41 -0.63 0.91
C LEU A 99 -8.18 -0.59 1.83
N GLU A 100 -6.98 -0.44 1.28
CA GLU A 100 -5.75 -0.20 2.04
C GLU A 100 -5.29 1.25 1.96
N GLY A 101 -5.47 1.88 0.78
CA GLY A 101 -5.04 3.24 0.51
C GLY A 101 -5.79 4.33 1.27
N SER A 102 -7.00 4.06 1.79
CA SER A 102 -7.77 4.97 2.66
C SER A 102 -8.45 4.16 3.76
N LYS A 103 -8.00 4.37 5.00
CA LYS A 103 -8.57 3.72 6.18
C LYS A 103 -10.00 4.21 6.43
N ALA A 104 -10.30 5.47 6.17
CA ALA A 104 -11.64 6.05 6.21
C ALA A 104 -12.59 5.29 5.27
N PHE A 105 -12.21 5.15 4.00
CA PHE A 105 -12.97 4.38 3.01
C PHE A 105 -13.16 2.93 3.45
N ALA A 106 -12.10 2.27 3.91
CA ALA A 106 -12.18 0.90 4.39
C ALA A 106 -13.17 0.78 5.57
N LYS A 107 -13.14 1.72 6.51
CA LYS A 107 -14.02 1.74 7.68
C LYS A 107 -15.49 1.98 7.31
N GLU A 108 -15.76 2.81 6.30
CA GLU A 108 -17.09 3.01 5.74
C GLU A 108 -17.62 1.73 5.12
N ILE A 109 -16.84 1.06 4.25
CA ILE A 109 -17.21 -0.22 3.63
C ILE A 109 -17.52 -1.28 4.70
N LEU A 110 -16.68 -1.39 5.74
CA LEU A 110 -16.90 -2.35 6.83
C LEU A 110 -18.21 -2.03 7.58
N LYS A 111 -18.49 -0.75 7.86
CA LYS A 111 -19.71 -0.30 8.55
C LYS A 111 -20.96 -0.59 7.73
N GLU A 112 -20.96 -0.21 6.45
CA GLU A 112 -22.09 -0.41 5.53
C GLU A 112 -22.43 -1.89 5.37
N ASN A 113 -21.42 -2.75 5.31
CA ASN A 113 -21.57 -4.19 5.14
C ASN A 113 -21.68 -4.96 6.47
N ARG A 114 -21.77 -4.26 7.61
CA ARG A 114 -21.88 -4.85 8.96
C ARG A 114 -20.75 -5.83 9.28
N ILE A 115 -19.55 -5.59 8.75
CA ILE A 115 -18.36 -6.36 9.05
C ILE A 115 -17.78 -5.85 10.39
N PRO A 116 -17.58 -6.72 11.40
CA PRO A 116 -17.10 -6.29 12.71
C PRO A 116 -15.79 -5.50 12.66
N THR A 117 -15.80 -4.31 13.25
CA THR A 117 -14.63 -3.44 13.37
C THR A 117 -14.80 -2.51 14.57
N ALA A 118 -13.71 -1.90 15.05
CA ALA A 118 -13.79 -0.93 16.15
C ALA A 118 -14.72 0.25 15.80
N SER A 119 -15.41 0.84 16.77
CA SER A 119 -16.12 2.11 16.54
C SER A 119 -15.13 3.18 16.06
N PHE A 120 -15.57 4.08 15.18
CA PHE A 120 -14.71 5.10 14.59
C PHE A 120 -15.51 6.35 14.19
N ALA A 121 -14.77 7.43 14.02
CA ALA A 121 -15.18 8.62 13.29
C ALA A 121 -13.97 9.15 12.51
N THR A 122 -14.23 9.86 11.42
CA THR A 122 -13.22 10.45 10.52
C THR A 122 -13.26 11.97 10.62
N PHE A 123 -12.10 12.62 10.53
CA PHE A 123 -11.98 14.06 10.70
C PHE A 123 -10.89 14.62 9.80
N SER A 124 -11.19 15.74 9.14
CA SER A 124 -10.22 16.58 8.43
C SER A 124 -9.85 17.85 9.22
N GLU A 125 -10.50 18.09 10.36
CA GLU A 125 -10.27 19.24 11.23
C GLU A 125 -9.90 18.81 12.66
N ALA A 126 -8.78 19.35 13.17
CA ALA A 126 -8.28 19.04 14.50
C ALA A 126 -9.29 19.41 15.60
N SER A 127 -9.98 20.54 15.47
CA SER A 127 -10.99 21.00 16.44
C SER A 127 -12.15 20.00 16.59
N SER A 128 -12.63 19.47 15.47
CA SER A 128 -13.71 18.47 15.41
C SER A 128 -13.25 17.13 15.98
N ALA A 129 -12.03 16.68 15.65
CA ALA A 129 -11.44 15.46 16.21
C ALA A 129 -11.27 15.54 17.75
N LYS A 130 -10.76 16.67 18.26
CA LYS A 130 -10.58 16.91 19.70
C LYS A 130 -11.90 16.95 20.47
N ARG A 131 -12.96 17.44 19.85
CA ARG A 131 -14.31 17.42 20.44
C ARG A 131 -14.80 15.99 20.59
N TYR A 132 -14.66 15.18 19.55
CA TYR A 132 -15.04 13.77 19.56
C TYR A 132 -14.30 12.97 20.64
N LEU A 133 -13.01 13.25 20.90
CA LEU A 133 -12.29 12.62 22.01
C LEU A 133 -12.98 12.82 23.37
N GLY A 134 -13.67 13.95 23.58
CA GLY A 134 -14.42 14.21 24.82
C GLY A 134 -15.64 13.32 25.03
N GLU A 135 -16.13 12.70 23.96
CA GLU A 135 -17.26 11.76 23.98
C GLU A 135 -16.80 10.30 24.15
N GLN A 136 -15.49 10.05 24.03
CA GLN A 136 -14.88 8.72 24.05
C GLN A 136 -14.03 8.50 25.32
N LYS A 137 -13.83 7.24 25.71
CA LYS A 137 -12.97 6.86 26.84
C LYS A 137 -11.64 6.29 26.35
N PRO A 138 -10.51 6.52 27.06
CA PRO A 138 -9.23 5.91 26.73
C PRO A 138 -9.25 4.37 26.90
N PRO A 139 -8.35 3.63 26.24
CA PRO A 139 -7.30 4.12 25.34
C PRO A 139 -7.85 4.51 23.95
N TYR A 140 -7.16 5.44 23.29
CA TYR A 140 -7.51 5.91 21.95
C TYR A 140 -6.55 5.35 20.90
N VAL A 141 -7.02 5.28 19.66
CA VAL A 141 -6.16 4.95 18.51
C VAL A 141 -6.40 6.00 17.43
N VAL A 142 -5.39 6.83 17.19
CA VAL A 142 -5.42 7.86 16.14
C VAL A 142 -4.67 7.32 14.92
N LYS A 143 -5.27 7.43 13.74
CA LYS A 143 -4.70 6.90 12.50
C LYS A 143 -4.74 7.95 11.39
N ALA A 144 -3.65 8.12 10.68
CA ALA A 144 -3.63 8.83 9.40
C ALA A 144 -4.43 8.01 8.36
N ASP A 145 -5.18 8.67 7.48
CA ASP A 145 -6.05 7.98 6.52
C ASP A 145 -5.23 7.17 5.51
N GLY A 146 -4.34 7.85 4.78
CA GLY A 146 -3.61 7.30 3.66
C GLY A 146 -2.43 6.40 4.01
N LEU A 147 -1.63 6.07 2.99
CA LEU A 147 -0.41 5.29 3.12
C LEU A 147 0.70 6.09 3.81
N ALA A 148 0.89 5.84 5.11
CA ALA A 148 1.92 6.47 5.94
C ALA A 148 3.12 5.55 6.20
N ALA A 149 3.49 4.70 5.21
CA ALA A 149 4.58 3.72 5.30
C ALA A 149 4.54 2.85 6.58
N GLY A 150 3.34 2.45 7.01
CA GLY A 150 3.12 1.67 8.22
C GLY A 150 3.30 2.43 9.55
N LYS A 151 3.62 3.74 9.52
CA LYS A 151 3.89 4.56 10.73
C LYS A 151 2.72 5.45 11.16
N GLY A 152 1.65 5.52 10.36
CA GLY A 152 0.50 6.40 10.60
C GLY A 152 -0.52 5.88 11.61
N VAL A 153 -0.13 5.07 12.60
CA VAL A 153 -1.01 4.55 13.65
C VAL A 153 -0.39 4.85 15.01
N ILE A 154 -1.12 5.58 15.85
CA ILE A 154 -0.66 6.04 17.16
C ILE A 154 -1.66 5.56 18.22
N ILE A 155 -1.19 4.71 19.14
CA ILE A 155 -1.96 4.25 20.29
C ILE A 155 -1.71 5.24 21.42
N CYS A 156 -2.78 5.83 21.94
CA CYS A 156 -2.72 6.89 22.95
C CYS A 156 -3.37 6.40 24.24
N ALA A 157 -2.61 6.34 25.33
CA ALA A 157 -3.08 5.88 26.63
C ALA A 157 -4.07 6.87 27.25
N ASP A 158 -3.91 8.16 26.96
CA ASP A 158 -4.76 9.22 27.49
C ASP A 158 -5.14 10.27 26.43
N ARG A 159 -5.97 11.23 26.85
CA ARG A 159 -6.48 12.30 25.99
C ARG A 159 -5.37 13.23 25.51
N LYS A 160 -4.37 13.51 26.34
CA LYS A 160 -3.27 14.43 26.00
C LYS A 160 -2.43 13.85 24.85
N GLU A 161 -2.12 12.56 24.92
CA GLU A 161 -1.44 11.85 23.83
C GLU A 161 -2.27 11.85 22.54
N ALA A 162 -3.58 11.62 22.65
CA ALA A 162 -4.48 11.61 21.49
C ALA A 162 -4.60 13.00 20.84
N GLU A 163 -4.69 14.07 21.64
CA GLU A 163 -4.71 15.44 21.12
C GLU A 163 -3.38 15.83 20.45
N ALA A 164 -2.24 15.38 20.99
CA ALA A 164 -0.94 15.56 20.35
C ALA A 164 -0.84 14.81 19.01
N ALA A 165 -1.31 13.56 18.96
CA ALA A 165 -1.35 12.77 17.73
C ALA A 165 -2.22 13.43 16.65
N ILE A 166 -3.38 13.99 17.02
CA ILE A 166 -4.24 14.75 16.10
C ILE A 166 -3.51 15.97 15.54
N GLU A 167 -2.82 16.73 16.37
CA GLU A 167 -2.04 17.89 15.94
C GLU A 167 -0.89 17.51 15.00
N ASP A 168 -0.17 16.43 15.31
CA ASP A 168 0.91 15.92 14.47
C ASP A 168 0.40 15.52 13.07
N ILE A 169 -0.77 14.87 13.01
CA ILE A 169 -1.36 14.41 11.74
C ILE A 169 -1.98 15.57 10.96
N LEU A 170 -2.95 16.29 11.54
CA LEU A 170 -3.81 17.23 10.81
C LEU A 170 -3.23 18.65 10.69
N VAL A 171 -2.36 19.07 11.61
CA VAL A 171 -1.85 20.45 11.65
C VAL A 171 -0.40 20.49 11.19
N ARG A 172 0.46 19.67 11.79
CA ARG A 172 1.88 19.58 11.42
C ARG A 172 2.12 18.77 10.15
N LYS A 173 1.09 18.09 9.63
CA LYS A 173 1.13 17.27 8.40
C LYS A 173 2.30 16.29 8.40
N LEU A 174 2.55 15.63 9.54
CA LEU A 174 3.70 14.73 9.73
C LEU A 174 3.73 13.57 8.71
N PHE A 175 2.57 13.20 8.16
CA PHE A 175 2.42 12.18 7.13
C PHE A 175 2.07 12.73 5.73
N GLY A 176 2.19 14.04 5.51
CA GLY A 176 1.83 14.69 4.24
C GLY A 176 0.39 14.38 3.83
N GLN A 177 0.19 14.02 2.55
CA GLN A 177 -1.12 13.66 1.99
C GLN A 177 -1.79 12.47 2.70
N ALA A 178 -1.03 11.59 3.36
CA ALA A 178 -1.63 10.48 4.09
C ALA A 178 -2.35 10.93 5.37
N GLY A 179 -2.06 12.14 5.87
CA GLY A 179 -2.71 12.72 7.04
C GLY A 179 -3.84 13.70 6.73
N GLU A 180 -4.18 13.92 5.45
CA GLU A 180 -5.26 14.84 5.05
C GLU A 180 -6.66 14.23 5.20
#